data_AF-A0A384UT26-F1
#
_entry.id   AF-A0A384UT26-F1
#
_cell.length_a   1.000
_cell.length_b   1.000
_cell.length_c   1.000
_cell.angle_alpha   90.00
_cell.angle_beta   90.00
_cell.angle_gamma   90.00
#
_symmetry.space_group_name_H-M   'P 1'
#
loop_
_entity.id
_entity.type
_entity.pdbx_description
1 polymer ?
#
loop_
_entity_poly.entity_id
_entity_poly.type
_entity_poly.pdbx_seq_one_letter_code
_entity_poly.pdbx_strand_id
1 'polypeptide(L)' 'YHAMFAYFDRDNVALRGLAKFFKDSSEEEREHAEKLMEYQNKRGGRVKLQSIVMPLSEFDHVEKGDALY' A
#
# COMPACT_ATOMS: atom_id res chain seq x y z
N TYR A 1 -0.75 -0.09 1.39
CA TYR A 1 -0.08 -1.30 0.89
C TYR A 1 1.43 -1.17 0.77
N HIS A 2 1.97 -0.11 0.17
CA HIS A 2 3.43 0.02 0.00
C HIS A 2 4.25 -0.11 1.31
N ALA A 3 3.76 0.45 2.43
CA ALA A 3 4.41 0.30 3.74
C ALA A 3 4.43 -1.16 4.24
N MET A 4 3.39 -1.94 3.93
CA MET A 4 3.34 -3.37 4.27
C MET A 4 4.32 -4.17 3.41
N PHE A 5 4.44 -3.85 2.11
CA PHE A 5 5.51 -4.40 1.26
C PHE A 5 6.88 -4.15 1.91
N ALA A 6 7.16 -2.90 2.29
CA ALA A 6 8.43 -2.53 2.91
C ALA A 6 8.69 -3.25 4.25
N TYR A 7 7.65 -3.61 5.01
CA TYR A 7 7.77 -4.42 6.23
C TYR A 7 8.06 -5.89 5.91
N PHE A 8 7.29 -6.52 5.04
CA PHE A 8 7.42 -7.94 4.73
C PHE A 8 8.65 -8.28 3.87
N ASP A 9 9.23 -7.29 3.20
CA ASP A 9 10.47 -7.43 2.42
C ASP A 9 11.75 -7.35 3.29
N ARG A 10 11.64 -6.95 4.56
CA ARG A 10 12.79 -6.92 5.48
C ARG A 10 13.41 -8.30 5.62
N ASP A 11 14.72 -8.37 5.78
CA ASP A 11 15.48 -9.61 5.91
C ASP A 11 15.10 -10.40 7.17
N ASN A 12 14.70 -9.71 8.25
CA ASN A 12 14.27 -10.33 9.50
C ASN A 12 12.81 -10.79 9.51
N VAL A 13 12.00 -10.43 8.51
CA VAL A 13 10.62 -10.92 8.33
C VAL A 13 10.58 -11.94 7.18
N ALA A 14 11.21 -11.62 6.05
CA ALA A 14 11.48 -12.48 4.89
C ALA A 14 10.25 -13.16 4.26
N LEU A 15 9.06 -12.58 4.40
CA LEU A 15 7.80 -13.10 3.86
C LEU A 15 7.59 -12.63 2.41
N ARG A 16 8.44 -13.12 1.51
CA ARG A 16 8.50 -12.69 0.09
C ARG A 16 7.18 -12.79 -0.66
N GLY A 17 6.34 -13.78 -0.34
CA GLY A 17 5.01 -13.93 -0.94
C GLY A 17 4.07 -12.77 -0.59
N LEU A 18 4.04 -12.40 0.69
CA LEU A 18 3.28 -11.25 1.18
C LEU A 18 3.89 -9.93 0.69
N ALA A 19 5.22 -9.81 0.67
CA ALA A 19 5.90 -8.65 0.11
C ALA A 19 5.50 -8.42 -1.35
N LYS A 20 5.53 -9.46 -2.18
CA LYS A 20 5.07 -9.38 -3.58
C LYS A 20 3.59 -9.00 -3.67
N PHE A 21 2.73 -9.67 -2.91
CA PHE A 21 1.30 -9.37 -2.88
C PHE A 21 1.03 -7.89 -2.58
N PHE A 22 1.61 -7.35 -1.50
CA PHE A 22 1.39 -5.95 -1.13
C PHE A 22 2.06 -4.95 -2.06
N LYS A 23 3.11 -5.35 -2.78
CA LYS A 23 3.69 -4.55 -3.85
C LYS A 23 2.71 -4.44 -5.03
N ASP A 24 2.20 -5.57 -5.52
CA ASP A 24 1.24 -5.61 -6.61
C ASP A 24 -0.05 -4.83 -6.25
N SER A 25 -0.60 -5.06 -5.05
CA SER A 25 -1.78 -4.31 -4.57
C SER A 25 -1.52 -2.80 -4.44
N SER A 26 -0.29 -2.40 -4.12
CA SER A 26 0.05 -0.97 -4.07
C SER A 26 0.08 -0.33 -5.47
N GLU A 27 0.43 -1.09 -6.49
CA GLU A 27 0.42 -0.63 -7.89
C GLU A 27 -1.03 -0.58 -8.41
N GLU A 28 -1.83 -1.60 -8.12
CA GLU A 28 -3.27 -1.66 -8.48
C GLU A 28 -4.06 -0.46 -7.91
N GLU A 29 -3.89 -0.12 -6.64
CA GLU A 29 -4.58 1.03 -6.05
C GLU A 29 -4.13 2.38 -6.64
N ARG A 30 -2.88 2.47 -7.13
CA ARG A 30 -2.42 3.66 -7.86
C ARG A 30 -3.13 3.76 -9.20
N GLU A 31 -3.28 2.65 -9.93
CA GLU A 31 -4.05 2.61 -11.17
C GLU A 31 -5.53 2.98 -10.95
N HIS A 32 -6.13 2.53 -9.84
CA HIS A 32 -7.48 2.95 -9.45
C HIS A 32 -7.58 4.47 -9.25
N ALA A 33 -6.62 5.08 -8.55
CA ALA A 33 -6.58 6.52 -8.36
C ALA A 33 -6.39 7.27 -9.69
N GLU A 34 -5.51 6.79 -10.57
CA GLU A 34 -5.29 7.35 -11.91
C GLU A 34 -6.54 7.33 -12.76
N LYS A 35 -7.27 6.23 -12.77
CA LYS A 35 -8.55 6.11 -13.49
C LYS A 35 -9.58 7.15 -13.03
N LEU A 36 -9.64 7.46 -11.73
CA LEU A 36 -10.51 8.52 -11.19
C LEU A 36 -10.03 9.92 -11.60
N MET A 37 -8.73 10.15 -11.61
CA MET A 37 -8.15 11.43 -12.07
C MET A 37 -8.45 11.68 -13.55
N GLU A 38 -8.27 10.67 -14.40
CA GLU A 38 -8.64 10.72 -15.82
C GLU A 38 -10.13 10.98 -15.99
N TYR A 39 -10.98 10.29 -15.24
CA TYR A 39 -12.42 10.49 -15.29
C TYR A 39 -12.82 11.91 -14.88
N GLN A 40 -12.22 12.45 -13.82
CA GLN A 40 -12.45 13.82 -13.38
C GLN A 40 -12.10 14.83 -14.49
N ASN A 41 -10.93 14.67 -15.12
CA ASN A 41 -10.51 15.51 -16.24
C ASN A 41 -11.44 15.36 -17.45
N LYS A 42 -11.85 14.12 -17.79
CA LYS A 42 -12.78 13.84 -18.89
C LYS A 42 -14.13 14.53 -18.74
N ARG A 43 -14.58 14.75 -17.50
CA ARG A 43 -15.84 15.43 -17.19
C ARG A 43 -15.69 16.95 -17.03
N GLY A 44 -14.51 17.50 -17.32
CA GLY A 44 -14.21 18.93 -17.19
C GLY A 44 -14.00 19.39 -15.73
N GLY A 45 -13.88 18.45 -14.80
CA GLY A 45 -13.48 18.73 -13.42
C GLY A 45 -11.99 19.01 -13.32
N ARG A 46 -11.55 19.42 -12.13
CA ARG A 46 -10.14 19.64 -11.82
C ARG A 46 -9.73 18.73 -10.68
N VAL A 47 -8.74 17.87 -10.92
CA VAL A 47 -8.16 17.01 -9.89
C VAL A 47 -7.54 17.88 -8.79
N LYS A 48 -7.84 17.56 -7.53
CA LYS A 48 -7.20 18.14 -6.34
C LYS A 48 -6.63 17.02 -5.51
N LEU A 49 -5.32 16.78 -5.65
CA LEU A 49 -4.62 15.84 -4.81
C LEU A 49 -4.51 16.38 -3.38
N GLN A 50 -4.80 15.53 -2.41
CA GLN A 50 -4.68 15.85 -0.99
C GLN A 50 -3.43 15.20 -0.40
N SER A 51 -3.00 15.69 0.77
CA SER A 51 -1.93 15.08 1.53
C SER A 51 -2.26 13.64 1.91
N ILE A 52 -1.30 12.75 1.74
CA ILE A 52 -1.39 11.37 2.23
C ILE A 52 -0.81 11.35 3.64
N VAL A 53 -1.57 10.84 4.60
CA VAL A 53 -1.11 10.70 5.98
C VAL A 53 0.01 9.65 6.08
N MET A 54 0.90 9.81 7.06
CA MET A 54 1.96 8.82 7.30
C MET A 54 1.32 7.47 7.63
N PRO A 55 1.65 6.39 6.87
CA PRO A 55 1.13 5.07 7.16
C PRO A 55 1.86 4.44 8.35
N LEU A 56 1.26 3.39 8.91
CA LEU A 56 1.96 2.51 9.86
C LEU A 56 3.15 1.82 9.17
N SER A 57 4.24 1.65 9.90
CA SER A 57 5.48 1.01 9.41
C SER A 57 5.79 -0.33 10.06
N GLU A 58 5.22 -0.60 11.24
CA GLU A 58 5.38 -1.85 11.98
C GLU A 58 4.05 -2.61 12.01
N PHE A 59 4.14 -3.92 11.80
CA PHE A 59 2.98 -4.82 11.73
C PHE A 59 3.18 -6.08 12.58
N ASP A 60 4.06 -5.99 13.59
CA ASP A 60 4.28 -7.02 14.60
C ASP A 60 3.15 -7.02 15.65
N HIS A 61 2.82 -8.20 16.18
CA HIS A 61 1.82 -8.33 17.23
C HIS A 61 2.49 -8.82 18.53
N VAL A 62 2.66 -7.91 19.49
CA VAL A 62 3.40 -8.15 20.75
C VAL A 62 2.89 -9.38 21.53
N GLU A 63 1.57 -9.65 21.51
CA GLU A 63 0.99 -10.79 22.24
C GLU A 63 0.91 -12.11 21.45
N LYS A 64 1.11 -12.10 20.12
CA LYS A 64 0.90 -13.28 19.26
C LYS A 64 2.15 -13.73 18.51
N GLY A 65 3.25 -13.01 18.66
CA GLY A 65 4.43 -13.20 17.82
C GLY A 65 4.20 -12.63 16.42
N ASP A 66 5.12 -12.93 15.50
CA ASP A 66 4.99 -12.54 14.08
C ASP A 66 3.58 -12.89 13.58
N ALA A 67 3.01 -12.05 12.72
CA ALA A 67 1.61 -12.01 12.31
C ALA A 67 1.03 -13.29 11.65
N LEU A 68 1.72 -14.42 11.77
CA LEU A 68 1.46 -15.72 11.16
C LEU A 68 1.27 -16.87 12.18
N TYR A 69 0.97 -16.59 13.45
CA TYR A 69 0.44 -17.61 14.37
C TYR A 69 -1.10 -17.65 14.37
#